data_AF-A0A7J3CT59-F1
#
_entry.id   AF-A0A7J3CT59-F1
#
_cell.length_a   1.000
_cell.length_b   1.000
_cell.length_c   1.000
_cell.angle_alpha   90.00
_cell.angle_beta   90.00
_cell.angle_gamma   90.00
#
_symmetry.space_group_name_H-M   'P 1'
#
loop_
_entity.id
_entity.type
_entity.pdbx_description
1 polymer ?
#
loop_
_entity_poly.entity_id
_entity_poly.type
_entity_poly.pdbx_seq_one_letter_code
_entity_poly.pdbx_strand_id
1 'polypeptide(L)'
;MNMAKKIVNKTIQIPKELQVSFQNQNLIIKGNFGKVEKKFPPTLKMTLEDHTISINGDITNANTAVAHIKNMINGAQKGYSKKLKVLYAHFPISLTLKDKKIEIKNFLGERIPRFANIVGDTKVEIKGQEIIVSGPSKEDVGQTVANIKLATKIKQYDPRVFQDGIYEIE
;
A
#
# COMPACT_ATOMS: atom_id res chain seq x y z
N MET A 1 -8.81 5.59 -35.13
CA MET A 1 -9.50 6.69 -34.42
C MET A 1 -8.49 7.35 -33.48
N ASN A 2 -7.72 8.32 -33.99
CA ASN A 2 -6.71 9.04 -33.21
C ASN A 2 -7.42 10.08 -32.34
N MET A 3 -7.80 9.70 -31.12
CA MET A 3 -8.17 10.70 -30.11
C MET A 3 -6.89 11.38 -29.64
N ALA A 4 -6.69 12.64 -30.04
CA ALA A 4 -5.64 13.48 -29.51
C ALA A 4 -5.80 13.53 -27.98
N LYS A 5 -4.86 12.94 -27.26
CA LYS A 5 -4.89 12.94 -25.80
C LYS A 5 -4.70 14.38 -25.32
N LYS A 6 -5.68 14.89 -24.58
CA LYS A 6 -5.64 16.25 -24.02
C LYS A 6 -4.46 16.35 -23.04
N ILE A 7 -3.46 17.14 -23.41
CA ILE A 7 -2.31 17.44 -22.56
C ILE A 7 -2.75 18.47 -21.53
N VAL A 8 -2.43 18.22 -20.27
CA VAL A 8 -2.73 19.13 -19.15
C VAL A 8 -1.46 19.40 -18.36
N ASN A 9 -1.37 20.61 -17.80
CA ASN A 9 -0.38 20.96 -16.81
C ASN A 9 -1.05 20.99 -15.43
N LYS A 10 -0.48 20.27 -14.46
CA LYS A 10 -0.96 20.20 -13.08
C LYS A 10 0.19 20.51 -12.13
N THR A 11 -0.07 21.35 -11.15
CA THR A 11 0.90 21.73 -10.13
C THR A 11 0.48 21.20 -8.75
N ILE A 12 1.46 20.80 -7.94
CA ILE A 12 1.26 20.36 -6.56
C ILE A 12 2.31 21.04 -5.68
N GLN A 13 1.85 21.78 -4.69
CA GLN A 13 2.73 22.33 -3.66
C GLN A 13 3.02 21.30 -2.58
N ILE A 14 4.28 21.22 -2.17
CA ILE A 14 4.75 20.31 -1.13
C ILE A 14 5.00 21.11 0.16
N PRO A 15 4.53 20.63 1.32
CA PRO A 15 4.87 21.23 2.60
C PRO A 15 6.38 21.34 2.79
N LYS A 16 6.86 22.48 3.31
CA LYS A 16 8.29 22.75 3.54
C LYS A 16 8.96 21.77 4.52
N GLU A 17 8.16 21.10 5.34
CA GLU A 17 8.61 20.09 6.31
C GLU A 17 9.14 18.81 5.65
N LEU A 18 8.78 18.57 4.37
CA LEU A 18 9.16 17.36 3.66
C LEU A 18 10.35 17.61 2.73
N GLN A 19 11.31 16.69 2.76
CA GLN A 19 12.42 16.69 1.82
C GLN A 19 12.03 15.94 0.55
N VAL A 20 12.22 16.59 -0.60
CA VAL A 20 11.82 16.05 -1.91
C VAL A 20 13.03 16.03 -2.82
N SER A 21 13.26 14.89 -3.45
CA SER A 21 14.27 14.77 -4.51
C SER A 21 13.65 14.07 -5.71
N PHE A 22 13.94 14.60 -6.90
CA PHE A 22 13.47 14.03 -8.16
C PHE A 22 14.66 13.76 -9.07
N GLN A 23 14.90 12.49 -9.39
CA GLN A 23 16.02 12.05 -10.24
C GLN A 23 15.55 10.95 -11.18
N ASN A 24 15.82 11.06 -12.50
CA ASN A 24 15.52 10.01 -13.47
C ASN A 24 14.06 9.47 -13.41
N GLN A 25 13.08 10.37 -13.28
CA GLN A 25 11.65 10.05 -13.11
C GLN A 25 11.29 9.32 -11.82
N ASN A 26 12.24 9.20 -10.90
CA ASN A 26 12.04 8.68 -9.58
C ASN A 26 11.84 9.84 -8.60
N LEU A 27 10.66 9.88 -8.00
CA LEU A 27 10.33 10.84 -6.95
C LEU A 27 10.57 10.16 -5.60
N ILE A 28 11.36 10.81 -4.77
CA ILE A 28 11.63 10.40 -3.40
C ILE A 28 11.16 11.52 -2.49
N ILE A 29 10.27 11.18 -1.57
CA ILE A 29 9.79 12.08 -0.52
C ILE A 29 10.18 11.48 0.82
N LYS A 30 10.85 12.27 1.67
CA LYS A 30 11.22 11.91 3.03
C LYS A 30 10.48 12.82 4.01
N GLY A 31 9.92 12.22 5.04
CA GLY A 31 9.25 12.91 6.13
C GLY A 31 9.42 12.17 7.45
N ASN A 32 8.64 12.58 8.45
CA ASN A 32 8.74 12.05 9.81
C ASN A 32 8.39 10.54 9.90
N PHE A 33 7.50 10.06 9.05
CA PHE A 33 7.06 8.65 9.05
C PHE A 33 7.87 7.74 8.13
N GLY A 34 8.87 8.29 7.43
CA GLY A 34 9.81 7.51 6.61
C GLY A 34 10.01 8.08 5.22
N LYS A 35 10.57 7.23 4.34
CA LYS A 35 10.87 7.53 2.94
C LYS A 35 9.83 6.83 2.06
N VAL A 36 9.29 7.55 1.08
CA VAL A 36 8.46 6.99 0.01
C VAL A 36 9.13 7.25 -1.33
N GLU A 37 9.32 6.20 -2.12
CA GLU A 37 9.98 6.24 -3.41
C GLU A 37 9.05 5.68 -4.48
N LYS A 38 8.91 6.41 -5.59
CA LYS A 38 8.09 5.97 -6.72
C LYS A 38 8.64 6.45 -8.05
N LYS A 39 8.78 5.50 -8.97
CA LYS A 39 9.14 5.75 -10.36
C LYS A 39 7.89 6.05 -11.19
N PHE A 40 7.89 7.17 -11.88
CA PHE A 40 6.84 7.58 -12.81
C PHE A 40 7.20 7.19 -14.25
N PRO A 41 6.20 6.97 -15.12
CA PRO A 41 6.46 6.62 -16.51
C PRO A 41 7.07 7.79 -17.30
N PRO A 42 7.88 7.51 -18.34
CA PRO A 42 8.56 8.55 -19.11
C PRO A 42 7.65 9.40 -19.99
N THR A 43 6.39 8.99 -20.11
CA THR A 43 5.34 9.75 -20.80
C THR A 43 4.96 11.03 -20.07
N LEU A 44 5.31 11.16 -18.79
CA LEU A 44 5.07 12.36 -17.98
C LEU A 44 6.34 13.20 -17.87
N LYS A 45 6.25 14.48 -18.21
CA LYS A 45 7.30 15.46 -17.91
C LYS A 45 7.01 16.07 -16.54
N MET A 46 7.90 15.82 -15.58
CA MET A 46 7.79 16.34 -14.23
C MET A 46 8.99 17.22 -13.91
N THR A 47 8.73 18.42 -13.38
CA THR A 47 9.78 19.33 -12.89
C THR A 47 9.50 19.68 -11.44
N LEU A 48 10.56 19.93 -10.67
CA LEU A 48 10.51 20.35 -9.28
C LEU A 48 11.15 21.74 -9.19
N GLU A 49 10.34 22.75 -8.90
CA GLU A 49 10.75 24.16 -8.76
C GLU A 49 10.11 24.71 -7.48
N ASP A 50 10.90 25.30 -6.58
CA ASP A 50 10.42 25.97 -5.35
C ASP A 50 9.36 25.17 -4.56
N HIS A 51 9.67 23.90 -4.23
CA HIS A 51 8.74 22.98 -3.55
C HIS A 51 7.40 22.74 -4.26
N THR A 52 7.32 23.08 -5.55
CA THR A 52 6.17 22.83 -6.40
C THR A 52 6.57 21.81 -7.47
N ILE A 53 5.82 20.70 -7.56
CA ILE A 53 5.96 19.75 -8.66
C ILE A 53 4.98 20.13 -9.77
N SER A 54 5.51 20.39 -10.95
CA SER A 54 4.74 20.57 -12.18
C SER A 54 4.72 19.27 -12.97
N ILE A 55 3.53 18.79 -13.33
CA ILE A 55 3.31 17.56 -14.10
C ILE A 55 2.65 17.94 -15.43
N ASN A 56 3.32 17.63 -16.53
CA ASN A 56 2.81 17.81 -17.87
C ASN A 56 2.67 16.47 -18.59
N GLY A 57 1.47 16.19 -19.11
CA GLY A 57 1.21 14.99 -19.90
C GLY A 57 -0.27 14.75 -20.15
N ASP A 58 -0.60 13.54 -20.60
CA ASP A 58 -1.98 13.11 -20.85
C ASP A 58 -2.85 13.28 -19.59
N ILE A 59 -4.07 13.80 -19.74
CA ILE A 59 -4.99 14.07 -18.62
C ILE A 59 -5.17 12.90 -17.64
N THR A 60 -5.26 11.67 -18.13
CA THR A 60 -5.41 10.47 -17.31
C THR A 60 -4.16 10.19 -16.48
N ASN A 61 -2.99 10.16 -17.13
CA ASN A 61 -1.71 9.89 -16.47
C ASN A 61 -1.34 11.02 -15.50
N ALA A 62 -1.60 12.27 -15.86
CA ALA A 62 -1.34 13.43 -15.01
C ALA A 62 -2.20 13.39 -13.74
N ASN A 63 -3.51 13.09 -13.84
CA ASN A 63 -4.37 12.97 -12.67
C ASN A 63 -3.96 11.82 -11.75
N THR A 64 -3.58 10.67 -12.31
CA THR A 64 -3.06 9.53 -11.54
C THR A 64 -1.75 9.89 -10.83
N ALA A 65 -0.83 10.58 -11.51
CA ALA A 65 0.41 11.05 -10.91
C ALA A 65 0.14 12.03 -9.76
N VAL A 66 -0.79 12.98 -9.94
CA VAL A 66 -1.22 13.90 -8.87
C VAL A 66 -1.73 13.14 -7.65
N ALA A 67 -2.57 12.12 -7.85
CA ALA A 67 -3.09 11.31 -6.76
C ALA A 67 -1.98 10.54 -6.02
N HIS A 68 -1.03 9.95 -6.76
CA HIS A 68 0.10 9.26 -6.15
C HIS A 68 0.98 10.22 -5.34
N ILE A 69 1.33 11.39 -5.88
CA ILE A 69 2.16 12.37 -5.15
C ILE A 69 1.46 12.83 -3.88
N LYS A 70 0.15 13.12 -3.93
CA LYS A 70 -0.62 13.46 -2.71
C LYS A 70 -0.58 12.34 -1.67
N ASN A 71 -0.67 11.07 -2.10
CA ASN A 71 -0.54 9.94 -1.19
C ASN A 71 0.89 9.83 -0.62
N MET A 72 1.92 10.07 -1.43
CA MET A 72 3.31 10.06 -0.96
C MET A 72 3.56 11.16 0.09
N ILE A 73 3.04 12.38 -0.14
CA ILE A 73 3.12 13.50 0.81
C ILE A 73 2.45 13.13 2.13
N ASN A 74 1.19 12.70 2.08
CA ASN A 74 0.44 12.31 3.27
C ASN A 74 1.10 11.14 4.00
N GLY A 75 1.61 10.16 3.27
CA GLY A 75 2.29 9.00 3.81
C GLY A 75 3.60 9.34 4.52
N ALA A 76 4.41 10.22 3.93
CA ALA A 76 5.64 10.70 4.56
C ALA A 76 5.37 11.57 5.81
N GLN A 77 4.25 12.31 5.84
CA GLN A 77 3.90 13.22 6.94
C GLN A 77 3.14 12.55 8.09
N LYS A 78 2.20 11.65 7.80
CA LYS A 78 1.27 11.04 8.79
C LYS A 78 1.34 9.52 8.85
N GLY A 79 1.91 8.88 7.82
CA GLY A 79 1.82 7.43 7.66
C GLY A 79 0.43 6.94 7.25
N TYR A 80 0.37 5.66 6.89
CA TYR A 80 -0.86 4.90 6.68
C TYR A 80 -0.91 3.75 7.67
N SER A 81 -2.11 3.44 8.16
CA SER A 81 -2.35 2.30 9.02
C SER A 81 -3.65 1.63 8.61
N LYS A 82 -3.68 0.30 8.69
CA LYS A 82 -4.84 -0.54 8.47
C LYS A 82 -4.95 -1.55 9.59
N LYS A 83 -6.15 -1.68 10.14
CA LYS A 83 -6.47 -2.68 11.15
C LYS A 83 -7.20 -3.84 10.49
N LEU A 84 -6.78 -5.05 10.80
CA LEU A 84 -7.42 -6.28 10.38
C LEU A 84 -7.81 -7.10 11.61
N LYS A 85 -8.85 -7.91 11.44
CA LYS A 85 -9.33 -8.83 12.46
C LYS A 85 -9.33 -10.25 11.93
N VAL A 86 -8.82 -11.16 12.75
CA VAL A 86 -8.86 -12.61 12.53
C VAL A 86 -10.23 -13.11 12.98
N LEU A 87 -10.96 -13.76 12.08
CA LEU A 87 -12.24 -14.40 12.35
C LEU A 87 -12.10 -15.90 12.11
N TYR A 88 -12.56 -16.70 13.07
CA TYR A 88 -12.64 -18.15 12.93
C TYR A 88 -13.85 -18.68 13.70
N ALA A 89 -14.42 -19.79 13.24
CA ALA A 89 -15.54 -20.44 13.91
C ALA A 89 -15.08 -21.51 14.90
N HIS A 90 -14.31 -22.49 14.41
CA HIS A 90 -14.01 -23.70 15.19
C HIS A 90 -12.52 -23.97 15.37
N PHE A 91 -11.69 -23.62 14.38
CA PHE A 91 -10.23 -23.82 14.42
C PHE A 91 -9.54 -22.49 14.71
N PRO A 92 -8.92 -22.32 15.90
CA PRO A 92 -8.19 -21.10 16.21
C PRO A 92 -7.02 -20.89 15.26
N ILE A 93 -6.99 -19.74 14.59
CA ILE A 93 -5.93 -19.36 13.65
C ILE A 93 -4.78 -18.73 14.44
N SER A 94 -3.56 -19.22 14.24
CA SER A 94 -2.35 -18.65 14.84
C SER A 94 -1.54 -17.89 13.80
N LEU A 95 -1.10 -16.69 14.15
CA LEU A 95 -0.32 -15.81 13.29
C LEU A 95 1.05 -15.55 13.91
N THR A 96 2.09 -15.67 13.11
CA THR A 96 3.47 -15.37 13.54
C THR A 96 4.19 -14.57 12.46
N LEU A 97 5.01 -13.61 12.88
CA LEU A 97 5.87 -12.86 11.97
C LEU A 97 7.19 -13.61 11.81
N LYS A 98 7.58 -13.86 10.56
CA LYS A 98 8.85 -14.48 10.21
C LYS A 98 9.49 -13.67 9.10
N ASP A 99 10.55 -12.93 9.44
CA ASP A 99 11.23 -12.01 8.54
C ASP A 99 10.26 -10.99 7.91
N LYS A 100 10.18 -10.93 6.57
CA LYS A 100 9.20 -10.11 5.82
C LYS A 100 7.94 -10.90 5.43
N LYS A 101 7.53 -11.89 6.22
CA LYS A 101 6.32 -12.70 5.96
C LYS A 101 5.49 -12.92 7.21
N ILE A 102 4.20 -13.07 7.01
CA ILE A 102 3.24 -13.52 8.02
C ILE A 102 2.95 -14.98 7.76
N GLU A 103 3.27 -15.82 8.74
CA GLU A 103 2.95 -17.24 8.75
C GLU A 103 1.60 -17.46 9.43
N ILE A 104 0.67 -18.08 8.72
CA ILE A 104 -0.71 -18.34 9.12
C ILE A 104 -0.86 -19.85 9.32
N LYS A 105 -1.09 -20.27 10.57
CA LYS A 105 -1.22 -21.68 10.98
C LYS A 105 -2.66 -22.02 11.33
N ASN A 106 -3.01 -23.28 11.09
CA ASN A 106 -4.31 -23.86 11.46
C ASN A 106 -5.51 -23.18 10.78
N PHE A 107 -5.31 -22.59 9.60
CA PHE A 107 -6.39 -22.02 8.81
C PHE A 107 -7.33 -23.13 8.34
N LEU A 108 -8.60 -23.12 8.76
CA LEU A 108 -9.56 -24.21 8.52
C LEU A 108 -9.06 -25.61 8.91
N GLY A 109 -8.18 -25.71 9.91
CA GLY A 109 -7.61 -26.99 10.34
C GLY A 109 -6.49 -27.53 9.43
N GLU A 110 -5.96 -26.71 8.50
CA GLU A 110 -4.85 -27.10 7.64
C GLU A 110 -3.57 -27.35 8.45
N ARG A 111 -2.88 -28.45 8.13
CA ARG A 111 -1.57 -28.80 8.70
C ARG A 111 -0.43 -27.97 8.12
N ILE A 112 -0.57 -27.53 6.87
CA ILE A 112 0.45 -26.77 6.15
C ILE A 112 0.21 -25.28 6.38
N PRO A 113 1.21 -24.52 6.86
CA PRO A 113 1.06 -23.08 7.05
C PRO A 113 0.94 -22.34 5.72
N ARG A 114 0.18 -21.26 5.72
CA ARG A 114 0.11 -20.31 4.61
C ARG A 114 1.00 -19.10 4.88
N PHE A 115 1.45 -18.43 3.83
CA PHE A 115 2.35 -17.29 3.95
C PHE A 115 1.83 -16.08 3.20
N ALA A 116 1.91 -14.90 3.82
CA ALA A 116 1.66 -13.61 3.19
C ALA A 116 2.92 -12.74 3.26
N ASN A 117 3.34 -12.19 2.12
CA ASN A 117 4.53 -11.33 2.06
C ASN A 117 4.20 -9.89 2.51
N ILE A 118 5.11 -9.31 3.28
CA ILE A 118 5.10 -7.89 3.68
C ILE A 118 5.91 -7.10 2.64
N VAL A 119 5.32 -6.03 2.13
CA VAL A 119 5.90 -5.24 1.03
C VAL A 119 6.55 -3.97 1.56
N GLY A 120 7.69 -3.60 0.96
CA GLY A 120 8.40 -2.35 1.25
C GLY A 120 8.85 -2.24 2.71
N ASP A 121 8.62 -1.05 3.26
CA ASP A 121 8.93 -0.66 4.66
C ASP A 121 7.69 -0.75 5.56
N THR A 122 6.72 -1.58 5.18
CA THR A 122 5.51 -1.82 5.96
C THR A 122 5.84 -2.61 7.22
N LYS A 123 5.36 -2.12 8.38
CA LYS A 123 5.42 -2.80 9.67
C LYS A 123 4.09 -3.49 9.95
N VAL A 124 4.17 -4.71 10.46
CA VAL A 124 3.00 -5.48 10.89
C VAL A 124 3.13 -5.79 12.39
N GLU A 125 2.07 -5.54 13.15
CA GLU A 125 1.97 -5.88 14.56
C GLU A 125 0.77 -6.80 14.77
N ILE A 126 0.96 -7.88 15.53
CA ILE A 126 -0.10 -8.86 15.84
C ILE A 126 -0.44 -8.73 17.33
N LYS A 127 -1.70 -8.41 17.63
CA LYS A 127 -2.24 -8.21 18.99
C LYS A 127 -3.42 -9.14 19.20
N GLY A 128 -3.14 -10.40 19.54
CA GLY A 128 -4.16 -11.43 19.67
C GLY A 128 -4.87 -11.69 18.34
N GLN A 129 -6.15 -11.33 18.26
CA GLN A 129 -6.96 -11.45 17.04
C GLN A 129 -6.92 -10.20 16.14
N GLU A 130 -6.22 -9.14 16.55
CA GLU A 130 -6.07 -7.93 15.75
C GLU A 130 -4.69 -7.88 15.10
N ILE A 131 -4.65 -7.36 13.88
CA ILE A 131 -3.41 -7.12 13.13
C ILE A 131 -3.40 -5.66 12.73
N ILE A 132 -2.29 -4.97 12.98
CA ILE A 132 -2.09 -3.59 12.58
C ILE A 132 -0.99 -3.57 11.52
N VAL A 133 -1.33 -3.14 10.31
CA VAL A 133 -0.40 -2.99 9.18
C VAL A 133 -0.20 -1.50 8.97
N SER A 134 1.02 -1.02 9.16
CA SER A 134 1.35 0.42 9.11
C SER A 134 2.59 0.69 8.29
N GLY A 135 2.69 1.87 7.69
CA GLY A 135 3.86 2.25 6.89
C GLY A 135 3.70 3.59 6.18
N PRO A 136 4.78 4.12 5.60
CA PRO A 136 4.75 5.41 4.92
C PRO A 136 4.10 5.34 3.53
N SER A 137 4.10 4.17 2.87
CA SER A 137 3.57 4.00 1.51
C SER A 137 2.16 3.39 1.53
N LYS A 138 1.17 4.11 0.99
CA LYS A 138 -0.21 3.60 0.85
C LYS A 138 -0.27 2.32 0.02
N GLU A 139 0.58 2.23 -1.00
CA GLU A 139 0.62 1.10 -1.92
C GLU A 139 1.21 -0.14 -1.26
N ASP A 140 2.29 0.01 -0.49
CA ASP A 140 2.93 -1.12 0.19
C ASP A 140 2.05 -1.66 1.33
N VAL A 141 1.42 -0.75 2.08
CA VAL A 141 0.44 -1.11 3.12
C VAL A 141 -0.73 -1.85 2.49
N GLY A 142 -1.32 -1.29 1.43
CA GLY A 142 -2.46 -1.91 0.74
C GLY A 142 -2.11 -3.26 0.11
N GLN A 143 -0.93 -3.38 -0.50
CA GLN A 143 -0.47 -4.63 -1.10
C GLN A 143 -0.21 -5.69 -0.03
N THR A 144 0.33 -5.31 1.13
CA THR A 144 0.52 -6.22 2.27
C THR A 144 -0.83 -6.74 2.77
N VAL A 145 -1.82 -5.86 2.94
CA VAL A 145 -3.20 -6.26 3.30
C VAL A 145 -3.80 -7.20 2.25
N ALA A 146 -3.61 -6.90 0.96
CA ALA A 146 -4.10 -7.74 -0.12
C ALA A 146 -3.44 -9.13 -0.11
N ASN A 147 -2.14 -9.23 0.16
CA ASN A 147 -1.42 -10.49 0.28
C ASN A 147 -1.98 -11.36 1.42
N ILE A 148 -2.29 -10.75 2.56
CA ILE A 148 -2.91 -11.44 3.71
C ILE A 148 -4.28 -12.01 3.31
N LYS A 149 -5.13 -11.18 2.72
CA LYS A 149 -6.47 -11.59 2.28
C LYS A 149 -6.42 -12.70 1.23
N LEU A 150 -5.48 -12.63 0.30
CA LEU A 150 -5.28 -13.67 -0.71
C LEU A 150 -4.78 -14.98 -0.07
N ALA A 151 -3.89 -14.90 0.91
CA ALA A 151 -3.40 -16.07 1.64
C ALA A 151 -4.55 -16.76 2.39
N THR A 152 -5.53 -16.03 2.91
CA THR A 152 -6.70 -16.61 3.61
C THR A 152 -7.92 -16.81 2.71
N LYS A 153 -7.76 -16.82 1.38
CA LYS A 153 -8.89 -17.10 0.47
C LYS A 153 -9.29 -18.57 0.54
N ILE A 154 -10.59 -18.82 0.74
CA ILE A 154 -11.21 -20.15 0.71
C ILE A 154 -11.51 -20.51 -0.76
N LYS A 155 -11.14 -21.72 -1.19
CA LYS A 155 -11.31 -22.18 -2.59
C LYS A 155 -12.28 -23.35 -2.76
N GLN A 156 -12.26 -24.32 -1.85
CA GLN A 156 -12.98 -25.60 -2.01
C GLN A 156 -14.28 -25.69 -1.20
N TYR A 157 -14.57 -24.67 -0.39
CA TYR A 157 -15.76 -24.59 0.46
C TYR A 157 -16.62 -23.40 0.08
N ASP A 158 -17.92 -23.47 0.41
CA ASP A 158 -18.83 -22.34 0.23
C ASP A 158 -18.45 -21.19 1.18
N PRO A 159 -18.02 -20.02 0.67
CA PRO A 159 -17.61 -18.89 1.48
C PRO A 159 -18.76 -18.25 2.27
N ARG A 160 -20.03 -18.61 1.99
CA ARG A 160 -21.19 -18.13 2.75
C ARG A 160 -21.32 -18.86 4.08
N VAL A 161 -20.93 -20.13 4.11
CA VAL A 161 -20.95 -20.98 5.31
C VAL A 161 -19.63 -20.85 6.07
N PHE A 162 -18.51 -20.88 5.34
CA PHE A 162 -17.17 -20.75 5.93
C PHE A 162 -16.66 -19.33 5.75
N GLN A 163 -16.70 -18.56 6.84
CA GLN A 163 -16.31 -17.14 6.87
C GLN A 163 -14.98 -16.92 7.62
N ASP A 164 -14.24 -17.99 7.90
CA ASP A 164 -12.93 -17.93 8.53
C ASP A 164 -11.94 -17.18 7.63
N GLY A 165 -11.24 -16.21 8.20
CA GLY A 165 -10.41 -15.31 7.40
C GLY A 165 -9.84 -14.15 8.20
N ILE A 166 -9.10 -13.32 7.49
CA ILE A 166 -8.55 -12.07 8.03
C ILE A 166 -9.14 -10.93 7.22
N TYR A 167 -9.84 -10.02 7.90
CA TYR A 167 -10.63 -8.97 7.27
C TYR A 167 -10.18 -7.60 7.74
N GLU A 168 -10.12 -6.64 6.82
CA GLU A 168 -9.89 -5.23 7.12
C GLU A 168 -11.11 -4.65 7.84
N ILE A 169 -10.88 -3.95 8.95
CA ILE A 169 -11.92 -3.30 9.76
C ILE A 169 -11.79 -1.78 9.75
N GLU A 170 -10.58 -1.24 9.54
CA GLU A 170 -10.28 0.20 9.53
C GLU A 170 -9.08 0.51 8.62
#